data_AF-A0A3E5E1H3-F1
#
_entry.id   AF-A0A3E5E1H3-F1
#
_cell.length_a   1.000
_cell.length_b   1.000
_cell.length_c   1.000
_cell.angle_alpha   90.00
_cell.angle_beta   90.00
_cell.angle_gamma   90.00
#
_symmetry.space_group_name_H-M   'P 1'
#
loop_
_entity.id
_entity.type
_entity.pdbx_description
1 polymer ?
#
loop_
_entity_poly.entity_id
_entity_poly.type
_entity_poly.pdbx_seq_one_letter_code
_entity_poly.pdbx_strand_id
1 'polypeptide(L)' 'MVKLLIFKKHSRFYTTTTSEAKDRGAEVGFKEGKHEYLPYPQTILDKNPNLNQNPGWE' A
#
# COMPACT_ATOMS: atom_id res chain seq x y z
N MET A 1 -16.07 -6.34 3.91
CA MET A 1 -17.55 -6.22 3.87
C MET A 1 -17.90 -4.75 3.59
N VAL A 2 -19.00 -4.43 2.88
CA VAL A 2 -19.45 -3.03 2.70
C VAL A 2 -20.59 -2.78 3.69
N LYS A 3 -20.44 -1.78 4.57
CA LYS A 3 -21.47 -1.43 5.56
C LYS A 3 -22.11 -0.10 5.19
N LEU A 4 -23.43 -0.10 5.01
CA LEU A 4 -24.21 1.11 4.78
C LEU A 4 -24.56 1.75 6.12
N LEU A 5 -24.21 3.02 6.30
CA LEU A 5 -24.55 3.80 7.49
C LEU A 5 -25.45 4.98 7.08
N ILE A 6 -26.51 5.20 7.84
CA ILE A 6 -27.46 6.30 7.66
C ILE A 6 -27.34 7.24 8.85
N PHE A 7 -27.05 8.51 8.58
CA PHE A 7 -26.97 9.56 9.61
C PHE A 7 -28.01 10.66 9.37
N LYS A 8 -28.56 11.23 10.46
CA LYS A 8 -29.56 12.31 10.41
C LYS A 8 -29.01 13.58 11.06
N LYS A 9 -28.99 14.70 10.32
CA LYS A 9 -28.69 16.04 10.84
C LYS A 9 -29.55 17.08 10.13
N HIS A 10 -30.21 17.98 10.87
CA HIS A 10 -31.09 19.03 10.32
C HIS A 10 -32.07 18.51 9.24
N SER A 11 -32.79 17.42 9.51
CA SER A 11 -33.76 16.80 8.58
C SER A 11 -33.20 16.30 7.24
N ARG A 12 -31.88 16.16 7.11
CA ARG A 12 -31.22 15.54 5.95
C ARG A 12 -30.63 14.19 6.33
N PHE A 13 -30.84 13.21 5.44
CA PHE A 13 -30.26 11.88 5.54
C PHE A 13 -29.02 11.81 4.66
N TYR A 14 -27.94 11.24 5.19
CA TYR A 14 -26.71 10.99 4.46
C TYR A 14 -26.43 9.49 4.45
N THR A 15 -26.20 8.92 3.28
CA THR A 15 -25.73 7.55 3.10
C THR A 15 -24.22 7.57 2.90
N THR A 16 -23.48 6.91 3.77
CA THR A 16 -22.03 6.72 3.59
C THR A 16 -21.76 5.24 3.39
N THR A 17 -21.02 4.93 2.33
CA THR A 17 -20.54 3.58 2.05
C THR A 17 -19.14 3.47 2.64
N THR A 18 -18.95 2.63 3.65
CA THR A 18 -17.61 2.32 4.17
C THR A 18 -17.19 0.93 3.68
N SER A 19 -15.99 0.85 3.12
CA SER A 19 -15.30 -0.41 2.85
C SER A 19 -14.17 -0.56 3.86
N GLU A 20 -14.04 -1.73 4.47
CA GLU A 20 -12.85 -2.06 5.26
C GLU A 20 -11.60 -1.86 4.40
N ALA A 21 -10.59 -1.14 4.92
CA ALA A 21 -9.30 -1.04 4.26
C ALA A 21 -8.71 -2.45 4.11
N LYS A 22 -8.22 -2.76 2.90
CA LYS A 22 -7.84 -4.12 2.47
C LYS A 22 -6.67 -4.72 3.26
N ASP A 23 -6.03 -3.90 4.08
CA ASP A 23 -4.79 -4.18 4.77
C ASP A 23 -4.95 -5.41 5.67
N ARG A 24 -6.16 -5.72 6.17
CA ARG A 24 -6.46 -6.99 6.88
C ARG A 24 -5.44 -7.34 7.99
N GLY A 25 -4.87 -6.33 8.65
CA GLY A 25 -3.82 -6.49 9.68
C GLY A 25 -2.39 -6.56 9.15
N ALA A 26 -2.18 -6.44 7.84
CA ALA A 26 -0.87 -6.25 7.24
C ALA A 26 -0.37 -4.83 7.52
N GLU A 27 0.91 -4.74 7.85
CA GLU A 27 1.63 -3.47 7.93
C GLU A 27 1.78 -2.90 6.52
N VAL A 28 1.02 -1.85 6.25
CA VAL A 28 1.04 -1.09 5.00
C VAL A 28 1.74 0.24 5.19
N GLY A 29 2.27 0.79 4.10
CA GLY A 29 2.91 2.10 4.11
C GLY A 29 4.39 2.05 3.73
N PHE A 30 5.05 3.17 3.95
CA PHE A 30 6.48 3.30 3.71
C PHE A 30 7.27 2.45 4.73
N LYS A 31 8.32 1.77 4.28
CA LYS A 31 9.19 0.94 5.11
C LYS A 31 10.60 1.52 5.05
N GLU A 32 11.07 2.00 6.20
CA GLU A 32 12.42 2.56 6.34
C GLU A 32 13.47 1.50 6.04
N GLY A 33 14.51 1.88 5.29
CA GLY A 33 15.58 1.00 4.81
C GLY A 33 15.20 0.09 3.63
N LYS A 34 14.00 0.27 3.05
CA LYS A 34 13.55 -0.47 1.86
C LYS A 34 12.96 0.45 0.80
N HIS A 35 12.02 1.33 1.16
CA HIS A 35 11.25 2.11 0.18
C HIS A 35 11.91 3.44 -0.24
N GLU A 36 13.09 3.75 0.29
CA GLU A 36 13.91 4.90 -0.10
C GLU A 36 14.39 4.80 -1.55
N TYR A 37 14.63 3.57 -2.00
CA TYR A 37 15.07 3.26 -3.35
C TYR A 37 14.19 2.16 -3.95
N LEU A 38 13.94 2.24 -5.26
CA LEU A 38 13.21 1.19 -5.98
C LEU A 38 14.14 0.02 -6.31
N PRO A 39 13.63 -1.22 -6.46
CA PRO A 39 14.47 -2.33 -6.87
C PRO A 39 15.01 -2.14 -8.29
N TYR A 40 16.26 -2.53 -8.52
CA TYR A 40 16.77 -2.71 -9.87
C TYR A 40 15.99 -3.83 -10.58
N PRO A 41 15.62 -3.64 -11.85
CA PRO A 41 15.02 -4.71 -12.64
C PRO A 41 15.96 -5.91 -12.74
N GLN A 42 15.41 -7.12 -12.66
CA GLN A 42 16.21 -8.35 -12.77
C GLN A 42 17.06 -8.38 -14.04
N THR A 43 16.51 -7.89 -15.16
CA THR A 43 17.21 -7.83 -16.45
C THR A 43 18.47 -6.96 -16.45
N ILE A 44 18.61 -6.04 -15.51
CA ILE A 44 19.81 -5.21 -15.33
C ILE A 44 20.83 -5.93 -14.45
N LEU A 45 20.37 -6.59 -13.38
CA LEU A 45 21.23 -7.43 -12.52
C LEU A 45 21.86 -8.58 -13.32
N ASP A 46 21.07 -9.26 -14.16
CA ASP A 46 21.55 -10.36 -15.01
C ASP A 46 22.63 -9.92 -16.01
N LYS A 47 22.56 -8.67 -16.48
CA LYS A 47 23.51 -8.10 -17.44
C LYS A 47 24.77 -7.56 -16.79
N ASN A 48 24.71 -7.19 -15.51
CA ASN A 48 25.81 -6.60 -14.79
C ASN A 48 26.06 -7.37 -13.49
N PRO A 49 26.93 -8.39 -13.50
CA PRO A 49 27.22 -9.21 -12.32
C PRO A 49 27.91 -8.43 -11.19
N ASN A 50 28.37 -7.20 -11.45
CA ASN A 50 28.95 -6.33 -10.43
C ASN A 50 27.91 -5.41 -9.75
N LEU A 51 26.65 -5.44 -10.19
CA LEU A 51 25.58 -4.65 -9.60
C LEU A 51 24.86 -5.47 -8.52
N ASN A 52 24.89 -4.99 -7.29
CA ASN A 52 24.08 -5.54 -6.21
C ASN A 52 22.73 -4.83 -6.15
N GLN A 53 21.72 -5.54 -5.64
CA GLN A 53 20.39 -4.97 -5.43
C GLN A 53 20.43 -3.84 -4.38
N ASN A 54 19.47 -2.92 -4.47
CA ASN A 54 19.26 -1.93 -3.42
C ASN A 54 18.84 -2.62 -2.10
N PRO A 55 19.33 -2.15 -0.94
CA PRO A 55 18.99 -2.74 0.35
C PRO A 55 17.48 -2.91 0.55
N GLY A 56 17.08 -4.04 1.14
CA GLY A 56 15.67 -4.37 1.40
C GLY A 56 14.90 -4.95 0.20
N TRP A 57 15.51 -5.01 -0.98
CA TRP A 57 14.93 -5.59 -2.21
C TRP A 57 15.62 -6.86 -2.71
N GLU A 58 16.58 -7.38 -1.94
CA GLU A 58 17.21 -8.68 -2.14
C GLU A 58 16.18 -9.83 -2.18
#